data_AF-A0A2V8EHK1-F1
#
_entry.id   AF-A0A2V8EHK1-F1
#
_cell.length_a   1.000
_cell.length_b   1.000
_cell.length_c   1.000
_cell.angle_alpha   90.00
_cell.angle_beta   90.00
_cell.angle_gamma   90.00
#
_symmetry.space_group_name_H-M   'P 1'
#
loop_
_entity.id
_entity.type
_entity.pdbx_description
1 polymer ?
#
loop_
_entity_poly.entity_id
_entity_poly.type
_entity_poly.pdbx_seq_one_letter_code
_entity_poly.pdbx_strand_id
1 'polypeptide(L)'
;MRCWPAESSWMRIALVVHDYDKAGGHSRYVAELAERFAGRHEVHIFANTFGVGPPEGAVAHRVFAWRASALTTIFTFLVPATLATRRRFDIVHAQGLSALGADVVTAHICNRAWFNALKRDGGPHWKVRLFDALVVPLERRLFAAPDAHVIAVSDTVRRDLLEQYGRSQETTVISARTTARRCGLLSV
;
A
#
# COMPACT_ATOMS: atom_id res chain seq x y z
N MET A 1 17.51 4.61 -11.19
CA MET A 1 16.72 5.86 -11.43
C MET A 1 15.88 5.67 -12.67
N ARG A 2 14.58 5.40 -12.50
CA ARG A 2 13.62 5.41 -13.63
C ARG A 2 13.21 6.87 -13.89
N CYS A 3 13.27 7.30 -15.14
CA CYS A 3 12.73 8.60 -15.54
C CYS A 3 11.20 8.49 -15.53
N TRP A 4 10.53 9.30 -14.72
CA TRP A 4 9.08 9.39 -14.75
C TRP A 4 8.63 10.12 -16.02
N PRO A 5 7.52 9.68 -16.66
CA PRO A 5 6.94 10.41 -17.77
C PRO A 5 6.45 11.82 -17.36
N ALA A 6 6.42 12.75 -18.31
CA ALA A 6 5.85 14.08 -18.10
C ALA A 6 4.34 14.01 -17.77
N GLU A 7 3.81 14.97 -17.00
CA GLU A 7 2.42 15.03 -16.46
C GLU A 7 1.27 14.87 -17.48
N SER A 8 1.57 14.83 -18.78
CA SER A 8 0.64 14.72 -19.90
C SER A 8 0.64 13.36 -20.62
N SER A 9 1.45 12.37 -20.21
CA SER A 9 1.41 11.05 -20.86
C SER A 9 0.36 10.14 -20.23
N TRP A 10 -0.46 9.51 -21.05
CA TRP A 10 -1.31 8.40 -20.65
C TRP A 10 -0.45 7.26 -20.08
N MET A 11 -0.83 6.71 -18.93
CA MET A 11 -0.06 5.68 -18.22
C MET A 11 -0.97 4.54 -17.78
N ARG A 12 -0.37 3.36 -17.59
CA ARG A 12 -1.02 2.17 -17.07
C ARG A 12 -0.63 2.00 -15.61
N ILE A 13 -1.58 2.22 -14.72
CA ILE A 13 -1.35 2.27 -13.26
C ILE A 13 -2.04 1.08 -12.61
N ALA A 14 -1.28 0.27 -11.86
CA ALA A 14 -1.81 -0.78 -11.01
C ALA A 14 -1.85 -0.32 -9.55
N LEU A 15 -3.05 -0.30 -8.97
CA LEU A 15 -3.28 -0.07 -7.55
C LEU A 15 -3.53 -1.41 -6.86
N VAL A 16 -2.68 -1.78 -5.90
CA VAL A 16 -2.74 -3.10 -5.23
C VAL A 16 -3.05 -2.93 -3.75
N VAL A 17 -4.19 -3.48 -3.32
CA VAL A 17 -4.67 -3.44 -1.94
C VAL A 17 -5.37 -4.75 -1.59
N HIS A 18 -5.26 -5.23 -0.35
CA HIS A 18 -5.93 -6.48 0.04
C HIS A 18 -7.46 -6.40 -0.10
N ASP A 19 -8.06 -5.34 0.43
CA ASP A 19 -9.52 -5.14 0.44
C ASP A 19 -9.81 -3.72 -0.09
N TYR A 20 -10.64 -3.63 -1.12
CA TYR A 20 -10.99 -2.36 -1.76
C TYR A 20 -12.38 -1.91 -1.30
N ASP A 21 -12.42 -0.90 -0.43
CA ASP A 21 -13.64 -0.30 0.11
C ASP A 21 -13.42 1.18 0.44
N LYS A 22 -14.48 1.88 0.86
CA LYS A 22 -14.40 3.29 1.33
C LYS A 22 -14.60 3.44 2.85
N ALA A 23 -14.73 2.32 3.56
CA ALA A 23 -15.01 2.32 4.99
C ALA A 23 -13.72 2.35 5.83
N GLY A 24 -12.65 1.69 5.35
CA GLY A 24 -11.33 1.67 5.98
C GLY A 24 -10.40 2.79 5.52
N GLY A 25 -9.45 3.20 6.37
CA GLY A 25 -8.50 4.28 6.04
C GLY A 25 -7.55 3.97 4.87
N HIS A 26 -7.01 2.74 4.83
CA HIS A 26 -6.05 2.34 3.77
C HIS A 26 -6.75 2.09 2.43
N SER A 27 -7.92 1.47 2.47
CA SER A 27 -8.76 1.16 1.31
C SER A 27 -9.36 2.43 0.70
N ARG A 28 -9.82 3.36 1.53
CA ARG A 28 -10.32 4.67 1.08
C ARG A 28 -9.25 5.47 0.35
N TYR A 29 -8.00 5.48 0.84
CA TYR A 29 -6.90 6.15 0.15
C TYR A 29 -6.75 5.66 -1.29
N VAL A 30 -6.81 4.35 -1.51
CA VAL A 30 -6.72 3.75 -2.84
C VAL A 30 -7.95 4.08 -3.70
N ALA A 31 -9.15 4.08 -3.13
CA ALA A 31 -10.36 4.46 -3.85
C ALA A 31 -10.32 5.91 -4.35
N GLU A 32 -9.86 6.84 -3.52
CA GLU A 32 -9.72 8.26 -3.88
C GLU A 32 -8.62 8.46 -4.94
N LEU A 33 -7.52 7.69 -4.88
CA LEU A 33 -6.51 7.69 -5.94
C LEU A 33 -7.07 7.15 -7.26
N ALA A 34 -7.80 6.04 -7.21
CA ALA A 34 -8.41 5.45 -8.38
C ALA A 34 -9.35 6.44 -9.08
N GLU A 35 -10.19 7.14 -8.31
CA GLU A 35 -11.10 8.16 -8.85
C GLU A 35 -10.37 9.31 -9.55
N ARG A 36 -9.27 9.79 -8.96
CA ARG A 36 -8.49 10.89 -9.53
C ARG A 36 -7.72 10.50 -10.78
N PHE A 37 -7.27 9.24 -10.86
CA PHE A 37 -6.46 8.76 -11.98
C PHE A 37 -7.27 8.19 -13.12
N ALA A 38 -8.45 7.59 -12.87
CA ALA A 38 -9.25 6.92 -13.90
C ALA A 38 -9.70 7.86 -15.03
N GLY A 39 -9.86 9.16 -14.77
CA GLY A 39 -10.18 10.15 -15.80
C GLY A 39 -9.02 10.57 -16.70
N ARG A 40 -7.78 10.15 -16.40
CA ARG A 40 -6.55 10.61 -17.08
C ARG A 40 -5.59 9.48 -17.47
N HIS A 41 -5.80 8.28 -16.94
CA HIS A 41 -4.90 7.14 -17.05
C HIS A 41 -5.70 5.83 -17.06
N GLU A 42 -5.09 4.76 -17.56
CA GLU A 42 -5.62 3.40 -17.48
C GLU A 42 -5.35 2.85 -16.07
N VAL A 43 -6.40 2.74 -15.25
CA VAL A 43 -6.28 2.33 -13.84
C VAL A 43 -6.78 0.90 -13.65
N HIS A 44 -5.93 0.06 -13.07
CA HIS A 44 -6.25 -1.32 -12.72
C HIS A 44 -6.17 -1.48 -11.21
N ILE A 45 -7.22 -2.01 -10.59
CA ILE A 45 -7.32 -2.21 -9.15
C ILE A 45 -7.25 -3.71 -8.86
N PHE A 46 -6.25 -4.13 -8.10
CA PHE A 46 -6.07 -5.53 -7.69
C PHE A 46 -6.43 -5.67 -6.21
N ALA A 47 -7.49 -6.43 -5.92
CA ALA A 47 -7.94 -6.67 -4.55
C ALA A 47 -8.59 -8.04 -4.37
N ASN A 48 -8.61 -8.55 -3.13
CA ASN A 48 -9.30 -9.81 -2.80
C ASN A 48 -10.80 -9.63 -2.69
N THR A 49 -11.21 -8.51 -2.10
CA THR A 49 -12.60 -8.11 -1.93
C THR A 49 -12.81 -6.70 -2.47
N PHE A 50 -14.03 -6.44 -2.95
CA PHE A 50 -14.50 -5.14 -3.41
C PHE A 50 -15.78 -4.82 -2.66
N GLY A 51 -15.70 -3.95 -1.66
CA GLY A 51 -16.86 -3.43 -0.92
C GLY A 51 -17.57 -2.30 -1.66
N VAL A 52 -16.92 -1.68 -2.65
CA VAL A 52 -17.52 -0.74 -3.61
C VAL A 52 -17.03 -1.07 -5.02
N GLY A 53 -17.80 -0.68 -6.03
CA GLY A 53 -17.38 -0.80 -7.43
C GLY A 53 -16.15 0.07 -7.74
N PRO A 54 -15.35 -0.30 -8.76
CA PRO A 54 -14.32 0.59 -9.27
C PRO A 54 -14.97 1.87 -9.85
N PRO A 55 -14.25 3.01 -9.87
CA PRO A 55 -14.73 4.19 -10.57
C PRO A 55 -14.86 3.93 -12.07
N GLU A 56 -15.68 4.75 -12.75
CA GLU A 56 -15.82 4.66 -14.20
C GLU A 56 -14.46 4.80 -14.90
N GLY A 57 -14.19 3.94 -15.88
CA GLY A 57 -12.91 3.88 -16.58
C GLY A 57 -11.82 3.05 -15.89
N ALA A 58 -12.02 2.59 -14.64
CA ALA A 58 -11.08 1.69 -13.96
C ALA A 58 -11.50 0.21 -14.07
N VAL A 59 -10.50 -0.67 -14.11
CA VAL A 59 -10.70 -2.13 -14.23
C VAL A 59 -10.42 -2.81 -12.90
N ALA A 60 -11.40 -3.56 -12.38
CA ALA A 60 -11.25 -4.35 -11.16
C ALA A 60 -10.73 -5.76 -11.46
N HIS A 61 -9.71 -6.18 -10.72
CA HIS A 61 -9.08 -7.50 -10.78
C HIS A 61 -9.18 -8.17 -9.42
N ARG A 62 -9.92 -9.28 -9.34
CA ARG A 62 -10.03 -10.04 -8.11
C ARG A 62 -8.84 -10.99 -7.96
N VAL A 63 -8.11 -10.85 -6.86
CA VAL A 63 -6.96 -11.68 -6.52
C VAL A 63 -7.32 -12.64 -5.39
N PHE A 64 -6.97 -13.91 -5.53
CA PHE A 64 -7.22 -14.89 -4.48
C PHE A 64 -6.47 -14.55 -3.19
N ALA A 65 -7.10 -14.78 -2.04
CA ALA A 65 -6.47 -14.75 -0.72
C ALA A 65 -7.22 -15.71 0.20
N TRP A 66 -6.48 -16.59 0.86
CA TRP A 66 -7.00 -17.53 1.83
C TRP A 66 -7.02 -16.91 3.23
N ARG A 67 -8.22 -16.52 3.67
CA ARG A 67 -8.45 -15.76 4.91
C ARG A 67 -8.51 -16.59 6.20
N ALA A 68 -7.82 -17.73 6.26
CA ALA A 68 -7.76 -18.56 7.47
C ALA A 68 -6.91 -17.93 8.59
N SER A 69 -5.91 -17.13 8.25
CA SER A 69 -5.05 -16.38 9.17
C SER A 69 -4.44 -15.16 8.48
N ALA A 70 -3.84 -14.23 9.24
CA ALA A 70 -3.12 -13.09 8.66
C ALA A 70 -1.98 -13.54 7.72
N LEU A 71 -1.20 -14.55 8.11
CA LEU A 71 -0.11 -15.07 7.27
C LEU A 71 -0.61 -15.70 5.98
N THR A 72 -1.61 -16.59 6.08
CA THR A 72 -2.17 -17.21 4.86
C THR A 72 -2.74 -16.13 3.96
N THR A 73 -3.43 -15.13 4.50
CA THR A 73 -3.98 -14.01 3.72
C THR A 73 -2.88 -13.25 2.98
N ILE A 74 -1.82 -12.85 3.69
CA ILE A 74 -0.68 -12.11 3.12
C ILE A 74 -0.05 -12.93 2.00
N PHE A 75 0.37 -14.17 2.27
CA PHE A 75 1.13 -14.96 1.32
C PHE A 75 0.33 -15.40 0.10
N THR A 76 -0.92 -15.83 0.30
CA THR A 76 -1.76 -16.29 -0.81
C THR A 76 -2.25 -15.15 -1.70
N PHE A 77 -2.25 -13.92 -1.21
CA PHE A 77 -2.50 -12.72 -2.02
C PHE A 77 -1.24 -12.17 -2.68
N LEU A 78 -0.14 -12.08 -1.93
CA LEU A 78 1.11 -11.43 -2.35
C LEU A 78 1.65 -12.04 -3.64
N VAL A 79 1.69 -13.37 -3.73
CA VAL A 79 2.23 -14.08 -4.89
C VAL A 79 1.42 -13.80 -6.16
N PRO A 80 0.10 -14.08 -6.23
CA PRO A 80 -0.67 -13.81 -7.43
C PRO A 80 -0.77 -12.32 -7.76
N ALA A 81 -0.86 -11.42 -6.78
CA ALA A 81 -0.85 -9.98 -7.02
C ALA A 81 0.47 -9.52 -7.66
N THR A 82 1.60 -10.02 -7.15
CA THR A 82 2.94 -9.75 -7.72
C THR A 82 3.03 -10.26 -9.16
N LEU A 83 2.59 -11.48 -9.42
CA LEU A 83 2.64 -12.06 -10.77
C LEU A 83 1.75 -11.31 -11.77
N ALA A 84 0.57 -10.88 -11.32
CA ALA A 84 -0.39 -10.16 -12.16
C ALA A 84 0.07 -8.74 -12.53
N THR A 85 0.91 -8.12 -11.69
CA THR A 85 1.38 -6.74 -11.89
C THR A 85 2.78 -6.65 -12.52
N ARG A 86 3.60 -7.69 -12.34
CA ARG A 86 4.99 -7.70 -12.78
C ARG A 86 5.16 -7.40 -14.27
N ARG A 87 5.83 -6.28 -14.57
CA ARG A 87 6.19 -5.81 -15.94
C ARG A 87 5.00 -5.56 -16.87
N ARG A 88 3.80 -5.35 -16.32
CA ARG A 88 2.59 -5.09 -17.11
C ARG A 88 2.10 -3.64 -17.03
N PHE A 89 2.62 -2.88 -16.09
CA PHE A 89 2.19 -1.52 -15.76
C PHE A 89 3.40 -0.59 -15.74
N ASP A 90 3.15 0.68 -16.06
CA ASP A 90 4.17 1.73 -15.99
C ASP A 90 4.44 2.10 -14.53
N ILE A 91 3.40 2.03 -13.69
CA ILE A 91 3.47 2.28 -12.25
C ILE A 91 2.68 1.21 -11.51
N VAL A 92 3.32 0.53 -10.56
CA VAL A 92 2.66 -0.33 -9.57
C VAL A 92 2.71 0.34 -8.19
N HIS A 93 1.54 0.67 -7.64
CA HIS A 93 1.39 1.24 -6.31
C HIS A 93 0.79 0.21 -5.34
N ALA A 94 1.61 -0.30 -4.43
CA ALA A 94 1.20 -1.26 -3.42
C ALA A 94 0.88 -0.59 -2.07
N GLN A 95 -0.14 -1.09 -1.37
CA GLN A 95 -0.41 -0.74 0.03
C GLN A 95 0.28 -1.74 0.97
N GLY A 96 1.34 -1.32 1.66
CA GLY A 96 2.16 -2.22 2.47
C GLY A 96 2.68 -3.43 1.67
N LEU A 97 2.70 -4.61 2.29
CA LEU A 97 3.18 -5.85 1.69
C LEU A 97 2.12 -6.54 0.79
N SER A 98 1.55 -5.81 -0.16
CA SER A 98 0.52 -6.33 -1.08
C SER A 98 1.07 -6.77 -2.45
N ALA A 99 2.20 -6.24 -2.89
CA ALA A 99 2.92 -6.71 -4.09
C ALA A 99 4.43 -6.49 -3.93
N LEU A 100 5.25 -7.41 -4.45
CA LEU A 100 6.69 -7.25 -4.52
C LEU A 100 7.08 -6.54 -5.82
N GLY A 101 8.14 -5.72 -5.77
CA GLY A 101 8.63 -4.99 -6.95
C GLY A 101 7.71 -3.85 -7.39
N ALA A 102 6.94 -3.29 -6.46
CA ALA A 102 6.15 -2.08 -6.68
C ALA A 102 7.05 -0.85 -6.82
N ASP A 103 6.69 0.06 -7.72
CA ASP A 103 7.38 1.34 -7.93
C ASP A 103 7.04 2.34 -6.82
N VAL A 104 5.81 2.28 -6.29
CA VAL A 104 5.36 3.10 -5.17
C VAL A 104 4.79 2.19 -4.08
N VAL A 105 5.14 2.44 -2.82
CA VAL A 105 4.60 1.69 -1.69
C VAL A 105 4.12 2.66 -0.62
N THR A 106 2.83 2.60 -0.26
CA THR A 106 2.34 3.32 0.92
C THR A 106 2.50 2.45 2.16
N ALA A 107 3.36 2.89 3.07
CA ALA A 107 3.57 2.29 4.38
C ALA A 107 2.55 2.85 5.39
N HIS A 108 1.70 1.96 5.89
CA HIS A 108 0.70 2.28 6.91
C HIS A 108 1.15 1.89 8.31
N ILE A 109 1.98 0.86 8.42
CA ILE A 109 2.53 0.35 9.67
C ILE A 109 3.95 -0.18 9.39
N CYS A 110 4.83 -0.08 10.38
CA CYS A 110 6.08 -0.83 10.40
C CYS A 110 5.86 -2.10 11.23
N ASN A 111 5.85 -3.28 10.59
CA ASN A 111 5.60 -4.53 11.32
C ASN A 111 6.66 -4.78 12.40
N ARG A 112 7.93 -4.44 12.14
CA ARG A 112 9.00 -4.56 13.16
C ARG A 112 8.73 -3.70 14.39
N ALA A 113 8.30 -2.45 14.22
CA ALA A 113 7.97 -1.56 15.34
C ALA A 113 6.77 -2.09 16.13
N TRP A 114 5.73 -2.56 15.45
CA TRP A 114 4.58 -3.20 16.07
C TRP A 114 4.96 -4.46 16.87
N PHE A 115 5.80 -5.34 16.31
CA PHE A 115 6.31 -6.52 17.02
C PHE A 115 7.15 -6.15 18.24
N ASN A 116 7.97 -5.11 18.15
CA ASN A 116 8.79 -4.64 19.27
C ASN A 116 7.91 -4.08 20.40
N ALA A 117 6.80 -3.41 20.09
CA ALA A 117 5.80 -3.01 21.08
C ALA A 117 5.16 -4.24 21.74
N LEU A 118 4.68 -5.21 20.95
CA LEU A 118 4.03 -6.41 21.48
C LEU A 118 4.96 -7.29 22.34
N LYS A 119 6.28 -7.31 22.05
CA LYS A 119 7.28 -7.98 22.88
C LYS A 119 7.39 -7.38 24.29
N ARG A 120 7.16 -6.08 24.43
CA ARG A 120 7.24 -5.37 25.73
C ARG A 120 6.05 -5.67 26.64
N ASP A 121 4.91 -6.07 26.07
CA ASP A 121 3.64 -6.26 26.81
C ASP A 121 3.38 -7.72 27.28
N GLY A 122 4.38 -8.60 27.31
CA GLY A 122 4.23 -9.97 27.85
C GLY A 122 4.78 -11.11 26.99
N GLY A 123 5.55 -10.81 25.95
CA GLY A 123 6.29 -11.80 25.17
C GLY A 123 5.47 -12.42 24.01
N PRO A 124 6.07 -12.56 22.82
CA PRO A 124 5.32 -12.95 21.63
C PRO A 124 5.02 -14.45 21.65
N HIS A 125 3.74 -14.79 21.55
CA HIS A 125 3.29 -16.16 21.27
C HIS A 125 4.03 -16.74 20.04
N TRP A 126 4.21 -18.07 19.93
CA TRP A 126 4.99 -18.67 18.84
C TRP A 126 4.51 -18.25 17.43
N LYS A 127 3.21 -18.01 17.26
CA LYS A 127 2.61 -17.48 16.01
C LYS A 127 3.14 -16.09 15.65
N VAL A 128 3.34 -15.23 16.65
CA VAL A 128 3.89 -13.87 16.51
C VAL A 128 5.36 -13.94 16.10
N ARG A 129 6.13 -14.87 16.68
CA ARG A 129 7.53 -15.14 16.26
C ARG A 129 7.62 -15.66 14.83
N LEU A 130 6.73 -16.55 14.44
CA LEU A 130 6.66 -17.06 13.06
C LEU A 130 6.31 -15.93 12.09
N PHE A 131 5.35 -15.07 12.45
CA PHE A 131 5.01 -13.92 11.63
C PHE A 131 6.19 -12.96 11.48
N ASP A 132 6.85 -12.61 12.60
CA ASP A 132 8.04 -11.77 12.61
C ASP A 132 9.13 -12.32 11.66
N ALA A 133 9.40 -13.62 11.75
CA ALA A 133 10.41 -14.29 10.92
C ALA A 133 10.07 -14.33 9.41
N LEU A 134 8.79 -14.33 9.04
CA LEU A 134 8.36 -14.47 7.64
C LEU A 134 8.03 -13.14 6.97
N VAL A 135 7.32 -12.24 7.66
CA VAL A 135 6.81 -10.99 7.09
C VAL A 135 7.85 -9.89 7.13
N VAL A 136 8.60 -9.76 8.23
CA VAL A 136 9.55 -8.64 8.36
C VAL A 136 10.68 -8.67 7.34
N PRO A 137 11.29 -9.82 6.97
CA PRO A 137 12.30 -9.84 5.92
C PRO A 137 11.75 -9.38 4.55
N LEU A 138 10.51 -9.76 4.22
CA LEU A 138 9.86 -9.36 2.98
C LEU A 138 9.49 -7.89 2.99
N GLU A 139 8.91 -7.41 4.09
CA GLU A 139 8.62 -6.00 4.29
C GLU A 139 9.89 -5.16 4.21
N ARG A 140 10.97 -5.57 4.89
CA ARG A 140 12.27 -4.90 4.82
C ARG A 140 12.79 -4.88 3.39
N ARG A 141 12.67 -5.98 2.64
CA ARG A 141 13.10 -6.03 1.23
C ARG A 141 12.30 -5.08 0.35
N LEU A 142 10.99 -4.96 0.58
CA LEU A 142 10.12 -4.04 -0.14
C LEU A 142 10.48 -2.58 0.17
N PHE A 143 10.57 -2.23 1.45
CA PHE A 143 10.88 -0.87 1.88
C PHE A 143 12.36 -0.50 1.75
N ALA A 144 13.30 -1.43 1.68
CA ALA A 144 14.70 -1.12 1.41
C ALA A 144 15.05 -1.12 -0.09
N ALA A 145 14.08 -1.38 -0.97
CA ALA A 145 14.32 -1.36 -2.40
C ALA A 145 14.71 0.07 -2.85
N PRO A 146 15.88 0.25 -3.50
CA PRO A 146 16.41 1.57 -3.85
C PRO A 146 15.63 2.25 -4.98
N ASP A 147 14.90 1.48 -5.79
CA ASP A 147 14.12 1.99 -6.92
C ASP A 147 12.64 2.21 -6.57
N ALA A 148 12.18 1.79 -5.40
CA ALA A 148 10.80 2.00 -4.96
C ALA A 148 10.68 3.35 -4.24
N HIS A 149 9.66 4.14 -4.55
CA HIS A 149 9.26 5.32 -3.78
C HIS A 149 8.36 4.90 -2.61
N VAL A 150 8.65 5.34 -1.38
CA VAL A 150 7.87 4.94 -0.19
C VAL A 150 7.16 6.16 0.37
N ILE A 151 5.84 6.03 0.51
CA ILE A 151 4.96 7.04 1.11
C ILE A 151 4.67 6.60 2.53
N ALA A 152 5.01 7.42 3.53
CA ALA A 152 4.61 7.17 4.90
C ALA A 152 3.33 7.97 5.23
N VAL A 153 2.37 7.35 5.90
CA VAL A 153 1.12 8.05 6.26
C VAL A 153 1.26 8.99 7.46
N SER A 154 2.37 8.88 8.21
CA SER A 154 2.67 9.73 9.37
C SER A 154 4.17 9.84 9.62
N ASP A 155 4.57 10.87 10.38
CA ASP A 155 5.95 11.02 10.83
C ASP A 155 6.42 9.87 11.73
N THR A 156 5.51 9.27 12.51
CA THR A 156 5.80 8.09 13.31
C THR A 156 6.19 6.91 12.42
N VAL A 157 5.38 6.62 11.38
CA VAL A 157 5.69 5.54 10.45
C VAL A 157 6.99 5.81 9.71
N ARG A 158 7.23 7.06 9.28
CA ARG A 158 8.50 7.45 8.65
C ARG A 158 9.69 7.17 9.56
N ARG A 159 9.59 7.53 10.85
CA ARG A 159 10.64 7.28 11.84
C ARG A 159 10.87 5.78 12.05
N ASP A 160 9.80 5.00 12.19
CA ASP A 160 9.91 3.55 12.34
C ASP A 160 10.58 2.89 11.12
N LEU A 161 10.27 3.33 9.90
CA LEU A 161 10.92 2.84 8.69
C LEU A 161 12.42 3.18 8.65
N LEU A 162 12.79 4.39 9.09
CA LEU A 162 14.18 4.82 9.19
C LEU A 162 14.93 3.97 10.23
N GLU A 163 14.39 3.86 11.45
CA GLU A 163 15.03 3.17 12.56
C GLU A 163 15.13 1.65 12.35
N GLN A 164 14.08 1.03 11.83
CA GLN A 164 13.99 -0.43 11.75
C GLN A 164 14.52 -1.00 10.43
N TYR A 165 14.39 -0.25 9.33
CA TYR A 165 14.77 -0.72 7.99
C TYR A 165 15.91 0.07 7.35
N GLY A 166 16.40 1.14 8.00
CA GLY A 166 17.56 1.91 7.55
C GLY A 166 17.28 2.74 6.30
N ARG A 167 16.01 3.03 6.00
CA ARG A 167 15.64 3.76 4.79
C ARG A 167 15.87 5.26 4.96
N SER A 168 16.93 5.77 4.34
CA SER A 168 17.32 7.19 4.36
C SER A 168 16.82 8.02 3.17
N GLN A 169 16.28 7.36 2.13
CA GLN A 169 15.79 8.03 0.92
C GLN A 169 14.45 8.74 1.12
N GLU A 170 14.15 9.72 0.25
CA GLU A 170 12.92 10.52 0.17
C GLU A 170 11.69 9.68 0.50
N THR A 171 11.22 9.84 1.75
CA THR A 171 9.97 9.26 2.23
C THR A 171 8.99 10.41 2.31
N THR A 172 8.08 10.48 1.36
CA THR A 172 7.07 11.54 1.31
C THR A 172 6.02 11.23 2.36
N VAL A 173 5.84 12.14 3.33
CA VAL A 173 4.76 12.01 4.31
C VAL A 173 3.49 12.60 3.70
N ILE A 174 2.54 11.73 3.37
CA ILE A 174 1.21 12.14 2.93
C ILE A 174 0.25 11.75 4.04
N SER A 175 -0.08 12.71 4.90
CA SER A 175 -1.11 12.49 5.91
C SER A 175 -2.45 12.20 5.21
N ALA A 176 -3.14 11.16 5.67
CA ALA A 176 -4.51 10.88 5.24
C ALA A 176 -5.41 12.02 5.73
N ARG A 177 -5.50 13.09 4.95
CA ARG A 177 -6.36 14.22 5.27
C ARG A 177 -7.80 13.73 5.08
N THR A 178 -8.52 13.54 6.19
CA THR A 178 -9.97 13.39 6.16
C THR A 178 -10.54 14.56 5.38
N THR A 179 -11.26 14.30 4.29
CA THR A 179 -12.06 15.32 3.60
C THR A 179 -13.20 15.74 4.53
N ALA A 180 -12.89 16.50 5.57
CA ALA A 180 -13.84 17.34 6.26
C ALA A 180 -14.18 18.44 5.25
N ARG A 181 -15.43 18.42 4.77
CA ARG A 181 -16.02 19.51 3.99
C ARG A 181 -15.69 20.84 4.66
N ARG A 182 -14.74 21.61 4.12
CA ARG A 182 -14.83 23.07 4.20
C ARG A 182 -15.93 23.46 3.21
N CYS A 183 -17.17 23.37 3.67
CA CYS A 183 -18.23 24.16 3.08
C CYS A 183 -17.85 25.61 3.38
N GLY A 184 -17.41 26.31 2.35
CA GLY A 184 -17.21 27.74 2.43
C GLY A 184 -18.56 28.40 2.72
N LEU A 185 -18.61 29.16 3.80
CA LEU A 185 -19.43 30.35 3.89
C LEU A 185 -18.46 31.52 3.77
N LEU A 186 -18.20 31.92 2.53
CA LEU A 186 -17.96 33.31 2.19
C LEU A 186 -19.35 33.93 2.02
N SER A 187 -19.65 34.98 2.76
CA SER A 187 -20.55 36.05 2.32
C SER A 187 -20.37 37.26 3.24
N VAL A 188 -19.85 38.32 2.61
CA VAL A 188 -19.81 39.75 2.97
C VAL A 188 -18.80 40.20 4.04
#